data_AF-A0A4Z0HHL6-F1
#
_entry.id   AF-A0A4Z0HHL6-F1
#
_cell.length_a   1.000
_cell.length_b   1.000
_cell.length_c   1.000
_cell.angle_alpha   90.00
_cell.angle_beta   90.00
_cell.angle_gamma   90.00
#
_symmetry.space_group_name_H-M   'P 1'
#
loop_
_entity.id
_entity.type
_entity.pdbx_description
1 polymer ?
#
loop_
_entity_poly.entity_id
_entity_poly.type
_entity_poly.pdbx_seq_one_letter_code
_entity_poly.pdbx_strand_id
1 'polypeptide(L)' 'MSAAPDRTLVAEALTGLPEAQRAVLSRAYYLGWTTRHIAQSLGIPESTVKAQLHQALRRLALTLAETQ' A
#
# COMPACT_ATOMS: atom_id res chain seq x y z
N MET A 1 -2.34 17.42 -18.66
CA MET A 1 -3.35 17.48 -17.58
C MET A 1 -3.20 16.21 -16.76
N SER A 2 -2.66 16.28 -15.55
CA SER A 2 -2.69 15.13 -14.64
C SER A 2 -4.07 15.10 -14.02
N ALA A 3 -4.97 14.30 -14.60
CA ALA A 3 -6.21 13.96 -13.94
C ALA A 3 -5.83 13.11 -12.71
N ALA A 4 -6.38 13.44 -11.54
CA ALA A 4 -6.25 12.56 -10.39
C ALA A 4 -6.74 11.15 -10.81
N PRO A 5 -6.04 10.09 -10.40
CA PRO A 5 -6.44 8.74 -10.78
C PRO A 5 -7.89 8.51 -10.38
N ASP A 6 -8.67 7.88 -11.26
CA ASP A 6 -10.08 7.57 -11.00
C ASP A 6 -10.19 6.83 -9.66
N ARG A 7 -11.05 7.34 -8.76
CA ARG A 7 -11.25 6.76 -7.44
C ARG A 7 -11.66 5.28 -7.51
N THR A 8 -12.39 4.90 -8.56
CA THR A 8 -12.81 3.53 -8.82
C THR A 8 -11.61 2.65 -9.13
N LEU A 9 -10.72 3.09 -10.03
CA LEU A 9 -9.48 2.39 -10.38
C LEU A 9 -8.54 2.24 -9.18
N VAL A 10 -8.43 3.27 -8.34
CA VAL A 10 -7.64 3.19 -7.10
C VAL A 10 -8.24 2.16 -6.14
N ALA A 11 -9.57 2.15 -5.98
CA ALA A 11 -10.23 1.17 -5.13
C ALA A 11 -10.00 -0.26 -5.64
N GLU A 12 -10.15 -0.50 -6.94
CA GLU A 12 -9.88 -1.80 -7.57
C GLU A 12 -8.42 -2.23 -7.38
N ALA A 13 -7.45 -1.35 -7.64
CA ALA A 13 -6.04 -1.63 -7.44
C ALA A 13 -5.72 -1.98 -5.98
N LEU A 14 -6.36 -1.31 -5.02
CA LEU A 14 -6.23 -1.63 -3.59
C LEU A 14 -6.85 -2.99 -3.23
N THR A 15 -7.94 -3.40 -3.88
CA THR A 15 -8.53 -4.74 -3.69
C THR A 15 -7.64 -5.85 -4.26
N GLY A 16 -6.86 -5.55 -5.31
CA GLY A 16 -5.87 -6.48 -5.88
C GLY A 16 -4.61 -6.68 -5.05
N LEU A 17 -4.38 -5.86 -4.00
CA LEU A 17 -3.23 -6.04 -3.11
C LEU A 17 -3.41 -7.26 -2.18
N PRO A 18 -2.35 -8.06 -1.97
CA PRO A 18 -2.30 -9.05 -0.88
C PRO A 18 -2.64 -8.41 0.46
N GLU A 19 -3.30 -9.17 1.33
CA GLU A 19 -3.77 -8.68 2.63
C GLU A 19 -2.65 -8.05 3.47
N ALA A 20 -1.48 -8.68 3.51
CA ALA A 20 -0.32 -8.17 4.24
C ALA A 20 0.11 -6.76 3.74
N GLN A 21 0.19 -6.60 2.42
CA GLN A 21 0.53 -5.31 1.78
C GLN A 21 -0.53 -4.24 2.07
N ARG A 22 -1.81 -4.61 2.01
CA ARG A 22 -2.91 -3.70 2.36
C ARG A 22 -2.90 -3.31 3.84
N ALA A 23 -2.57 -4.24 4.72
CA ALA A 23 -2.52 -4.04 6.16
C ALA A 23 -1.41 -3.08 6.60
N VAL A 24 -0.23 -3.14 5.98
CA VAL A 24 0.85 -2.16 6.26
C VAL A 24 0.55 -0.80 5.63
N LEU A 25 0.00 -0.78 4.41
CA LEU A 25 -0.33 0.45 3.70
C LEU A 25 -1.40 1.23 4.43
N SER A 26 -2.44 0.56 4.94
CA SER A 26 -3.53 1.24 5.64
C SER A 26 -3.07 1.88 6.94
N ARG A 27 -2.22 1.19 7.71
CA ARG A 27 -1.65 1.73 8.95
C ARG A 27 -0.72 2.91 8.67
N ALA A 28 0.10 2.82 7.64
CA ALA A 28 1.04 3.89 7.29
C ALA A 28 0.32 5.16 6.80
N TYR A 29 -0.63 5.02 5.87
CA TYR A 29 -1.21 6.16 5.16
C TYR A 29 -2.58 6.62 5.66
N TYR A 30 -3.42 5.72 6.19
CA TYR A 30 -4.72 6.11 6.78
C TYR A 30 -4.63 6.36 8.29
N LEU A 31 -3.81 5.60 9.01
CA LEU A 31 -3.65 5.76 10.46
C LEU A 31 -2.42 6.59 10.86
N GLY A 32 -1.55 6.93 9.92
CA GLY A 32 -0.35 7.74 10.17
C GLY A 32 0.71 7.06 11.03
N TRP A 33 0.71 5.72 11.09
CA TRP A 33 1.65 4.97 11.93
C TRP A 33 3.05 4.94 11.33
N THR A 34 4.06 4.97 12.19
CA THR A 34 5.44 4.74 11.78
C THR A 34 5.68 3.26 11.46
N THR A 35 6.70 2.96 10.64
CA THR A 35 7.10 1.58 10.31
C THR A 35 7.36 0.74 11.56
N ARG A 36 7.98 1.35 12.59
CA ARG A 36 8.24 0.72 13.88
C ARG A 36 6.95 0.35 14.63
N HIS A 37 5.96 1.24 14.66
CA HIS A 37 4.69 0.95 15.34
C HIS A 37 3.92 -0.16 14.61
N ILE A 38 3.93 -0.15 13.27
CA ILE A 38 3.34 -1.22 12.46
C ILE A 38 4.02 -2.56 12.72
N ALA A 39 5.36 -2.59 12.75
CA ALA A 39 6.15 -3.79 13.03
C ALA A 39 5.77 -4.40 14.38
N GLN A 40 5.67 -3.57 15.41
CA GLN A 40 5.26 -4.00 16.75
C GLN A 40 3.82 -4.51 16.78
N SER A 41 2.88 -3.79 16.15
CA SER A 41 1.47 -4.19 16.12
C SER A 41 1.22 -5.49 15.35
N LEU A 42 2.02 -5.77 14.32
CA LEU A 42 1.87 -6.96 13.48
C LEU A 42 2.77 -8.13 13.90
N GLY A 43 3.70 -7.92 14.84
CA GLY A 43 4.66 -8.94 15.26
C GLY A 43 5.66 -9.34 14.17
N ILE A 44 5.99 -8.43 13.24
CA ILE A 44 6.90 -8.67 12.13
C ILE A 44 8.11 -7.72 12.17
N PRO A 45 9.25 -8.07 11.53
CA PRO A 45 10.40 -7.16 11.44
C PRO A 45 10.06 -5.84 10.74
N GLU A 46 10.67 -4.74 11.19
CA GLU A 46 10.50 -3.43 10.53
C GLU A 46 10.99 -3.44 9.07
N SER A 47 12.02 -4.24 8.77
CA SER A 47 12.47 -4.50 7.40
C SER A 47 11.37 -5.13 6.53
N THR A 48 10.57 -6.03 7.10
CA THR A 48 9.42 -6.65 6.42
C THR A 48 8.32 -5.63 6.16
N VAL A 49 8.05 -4.72 7.10
CA VAL A 49 7.09 -3.62 6.89
C VAL A 49 7.53 -2.75 5.70
N LYS A 50 8.80 -2.35 5.66
CA LYS A 50 9.37 -1.55 4.57
C LYS A 50 9.28 -2.27 3.22
N ALA A 51 9.62 -3.56 3.18
CA ALA A 51 9.53 -4.36 1.97
C ALA A 51 8.09 -4.49 1.48
N GLN A 52 7.12 -4.73 2.37
CA GLN A 52 5.71 -4.82 2.01
C GLN A 52 5.16 -3.48 1.50
N LEU A 53 5.51 -2.35 2.14
CA LEU A 53 5.13 -1.01 1.65
C LEU A 53 5.68 -0.74 0.25
N HIS A 54 6.97 -1.05 0.03
CA HIS A 54 7.58 -0.89 -1.28
C HIS A 54 6.88 -1.75 -2.35
N GLN A 55 6.61 -3.01 -2.05
CA GLN A 55 5.88 -3.90 -2.98
C GLN A 55 4.45 -3.43 -3.24
N ALA A 56 3.74 -2.98 -2.21
CA ALA A 56 2.39 -2.45 -2.33
C ALA A 56 2.35 -1.24 -3.28
N LEU A 57 3.21 -0.25 -3.04
CA LEU A 57 3.30 0.95 -3.87
C LEU A 57 3.71 0.64 -5.30
N ARG A 58 4.69 -0.25 -5.50
CA ARG A 58 5.11 -0.68 -6.84
C ARG A 58 3.97 -1.36 -7.59
N ARG A 59 3.20 -2.22 -6.93
CA ARG A 59 2.06 -2.91 -7.54
C ARG A 59 0.95 -1.93 -7.90
N LEU A 60 0.61 -1.00 -7.01
CA LEU A 60 -0.34 0.07 -7.31
C LEU A 60 0.10 0.91 -8.50
N ALA A 61 1.38 1.30 -8.56
CA ALA A 61 1.91 2.06 -9.70
C ALA A 61 1.79 1.30 -11.02
N LEU A 62 2.05 -0.01 -11.03
CA LEU A 62 1.91 -0.84 -12.22
C LEU A 62 0.46 -0.96 -12.66
N THR A 63 -0.45 -1.30 -11.74
CA THR A 63 -1.89 -1.43 -12.06
C THR A 63 -2.49 -0.13 -12.58
N LEU A 64 -2.11 1.00 -12.00
CA LEU A 64 -2.59 2.31 -12.46
C LEU A 64 -1.95 2.76 -13.79
N ALA A 65 -0.73 2.28 -14.10
CA ALA A 65 -0.08 2.55 -15.39
C ALA A 65 -0.62 1.66 -16.52
N GLU A 66 -1.02 0.43 -16.22
CA GLU A 66 -1.64 -0.50 -17.19
C GLU A 66 -3.05 -0.08 -17.61
N THR A 67 -3.72 0.77 -16.83
CA THR A 67 -5.09 1.24 -17.11
C THR A 67 -5.13 2.58 -17.85
N GLN A 68 -4.00 3.00 -18.46
CA GLN A 68 -3.88 4.21 -19.29
C GLN A 68 -3.71 3.88 -20.77
#